data_AF-A0A7X4FBH0-F1
#
_entry.id   AF-A0A7X4FBH0-F1
#
_cell.length_a   1.000
_cell.length_b   1.000
_cell.length_c   1.000
_cell.angle_alpha   90.00
_cell.angle_beta   90.00
_cell.angle_gamma   90.00
#
_symmetry.space_group_name_H-M   'P 1'
#
loop_
_entity.id
_entity.type
_entity.pdbx_description
1 polymer ?
#
loop_
_entity_poly.entity_id
_entity_poly.type
_entity_poly.pdbx_seq_one_letter_code
_entity_poly.pdbx_strand_id
1 'polypeptide(L)'
;MKRIWFFMAKLVSQYCKVSTIAVIAMVGKFVFENTVAAHEITRNRKENRNAGRGRVTAMVNPMSTISQSWLDLTFGVKADAETLAKAAPIYQETRAALQKQIKAAREADTKREAAKKIGAAVKEIYAKFNASLKEVLTEDQMTKLTELKEKRRTEARERLRESRRSQREQRRHR
;
A
#
# COMPACT_ATOMS: atom_id res chain seq x y z
N MET A 1 -29.14 20.38 -40.53
CA MET A 1 -29.01 20.11 -39.08
C MET A 1 -28.13 18.90 -38.70
N LYS A 2 -27.47 18.18 -39.62
CA LYS A 2 -26.65 16.97 -39.27
C LYS A 2 -25.18 17.25 -38.88
N ARG A 3 -24.63 18.45 -39.17
CA ARG A 3 -23.19 18.75 -38.99
C ARG A 3 -22.79 19.13 -37.56
N ILE A 4 -23.71 19.68 -36.76
CA ILE A 4 -23.44 20.11 -35.38
C ILE A 4 -23.30 18.90 -34.45
N TRP A 5 -24.10 17.85 -34.68
CA TRP A 5 -24.09 16.62 -33.89
C TRP A 5 -22.77 15.85 -34.03
N PHE A 6 -22.21 15.81 -35.25
CA PHE A 6 -20.90 15.20 -35.51
C PHE A 6 -19.74 15.93 -34.81
N PHE A 7 -19.82 17.27 -34.67
CA PHE A 7 -18.79 18.05 -33.99
C PHE A 7 -18.82 17.84 -32.47
N MET A 8 -20.01 17.80 -31.88
CA MET A 8 -20.21 17.46 -30.46
C MET A 8 -19.74 16.05 -30.12
N ALA A 9 -20.06 15.05 -30.95
CA ALA A 9 -19.59 13.67 -30.75
C ALA A 9 -18.06 13.54 -30.85
N LYS A 10 -17.42 14.32 -31.74
CA LYS A 10 -15.95 14.34 -31.90
C LYS A 10 -15.25 15.00 -30.71
N LEU A 11 -15.83 16.08 -30.18
CA LEU A 11 -15.36 16.75 -28.96
C LEU A 11 -15.51 15.85 -27.73
N VAL A 12 -16.67 15.23 -27.51
CA VAL A 12 -16.89 14.30 -26.38
C VAL A 12 -15.95 13.09 -26.48
N SER A 13 -15.73 12.54 -27.68
CA SER A 13 -14.78 11.44 -27.89
C SER A 13 -13.32 11.85 -27.66
N GLN A 14 -12.93 13.09 -28.01
CA GLN A 14 -11.59 13.60 -27.71
C GLN A 14 -11.40 13.85 -26.21
N TYR A 15 -12.38 14.42 -25.51
CA TYR A 15 -12.31 14.62 -24.05
C TYR A 15 -12.24 13.30 -23.28
N CYS A 16 -12.99 12.28 -23.72
CA CYS A 16 -12.97 10.94 -23.11
C CYS A 16 -11.61 10.22 -23.32
N LYS A 17 -10.95 10.44 -24.47
CA LYS A 17 -9.60 9.90 -24.72
C LYS A 17 -8.52 10.61 -23.91
N VAL A 18 -8.59 11.93 -23.80
CA VAL A 18 -7.62 12.72 -23.03
C VAL A 18 -7.73 12.43 -21.53
N SER A 19 -8.95 12.26 -20.99
CA SER A 19 -9.13 11.89 -19.58
C SER A 19 -8.58 10.50 -19.28
N THR A 20 -8.80 9.54 -20.18
CA THR A 20 -8.29 8.16 -20.03
C THR A 20 -6.76 8.14 -20.04
N ILE A 21 -6.12 8.91 -20.95
CA ILE A 21 -4.66 9.01 -21.00
C ILE A 21 -4.10 9.66 -19.73
N ALA A 22 -4.77 10.69 -19.18
CA ALA A 22 -4.36 11.33 -17.93
C ALA A 22 -4.47 10.38 -16.73
N VAL A 23 -5.55 9.57 -16.65
CA VAL A 23 -5.72 8.54 -15.61
C VAL A 23 -4.66 7.46 -15.75
N ILE A 24 -4.39 6.96 -16.96
CA ILE A 24 -3.32 5.99 -17.22
C ILE A 24 -1.95 6.57 -16.85
N ALA A 25 -1.69 7.85 -17.13
CA ALA A 25 -0.44 8.50 -16.77
C ALA A 25 -0.30 8.70 -15.25
N MET A 26 -1.38 9.07 -14.54
CA MET A 26 -1.37 9.16 -13.08
C MET A 26 -1.19 7.79 -12.41
N VAL A 27 -1.95 6.78 -12.85
CA VAL A 27 -1.82 5.40 -12.36
C VAL A 27 -0.44 4.85 -12.70
N GLY A 28 0.05 5.08 -13.92
CA GLY A 28 1.38 4.67 -14.38
C GLY A 28 2.49 5.32 -13.57
N LYS A 29 2.44 6.64 -13.34
CA LYS A 29 3.39 7.36 -12.48
C LYS A 29 3.31 6.85 -11.04
N PHE A 30 2.13 6.60 -10.50
CA PHE A 30 1.94 6.09 -9.15
C PHE A 30 2.42 4.64 -8.98
N VAL A 31 2.21 3.77 -9.98
CA VAL A 31 2.75 2.40 -10.01
C VAL A 31 4.27 2.44 -10.17
N PHE A 32 4.81 3.32 -11.00
CA PHE A 32 6.25 3.50 -11.18
C PHE A 32 6.92 4.00 -9.89
N GLU A 33 6.36 5.02 -9.24
CA GLU A 33 6.86 5.53 -7.96
C GLU A 33 6.77 4.48 -6.84
N ASN A 34 5.71 3.65 -6.80
CA ASN A 34 5.60 2.57 -5.81
C ASN A 34 6.54 1.39 -6.09
N THR A 35 6.75 1.03 -7.36
CA THR A 35 7.69 -0.05 -7.74
C THR A 35 9.13 0.37 -7.48
N VAL A 36 9.49 1.62 -7.81
CA VAL A 36 10.80 2.21 -7.50
C VAL A 36 11.01 2.32 -5.98
N ALA A 37 10.03 2.82 -5.22
CA ALA A 37 10.13 2.88 -3.75
C ALA A 37 10.23 1.49 -3.10
N ALA A 38 9.54 0.48 -3.65
CA ALA A 38 9.68 -0.90 -3.21
C ALA A 38 11.09 -1.46 -3.51
N HIS A 39 11.68 -1.08 -4.65
CA HIS A 39 13.05 -1.44 -5.03
C HIS A 39 14.12 -0.75 -4.16
N GLU A 40 13.85 0.49 -3.72
CA GLU A 40 14.75 1.22 -2.84
C GLU A 40 14.74 0.64 -1.41
N ILE A 41 13.58 0.16 -0.94
CA ILE A 41 13.46 -0.58 0.33
C ILE A 41 14.23 -1.91 0.27
N THR A 42 14.24 -2.63 -0.86
CA THR A 42 15.01 -3.88 -0.99
C THR A 42 16.51 -3.64 -1.07
N ARG A 43 16.97 -2.55 -1.71
CA ARG A 43 18.38 -2.14 -1.71
C ARG A 43 18.88 -1.78 -0.30
N ASN A 44 18.11 -0.99 0.45
CA ASN A 44 18.41 -0.65 1.86
C ASN A 44 18.29 -1.86 2.82
N ARG A 45 17.61 -2.95 2.42
CA ARG A 45 17.51 -4.18 3.21
C ARG A 45 18.77 -5.04 3.17
N LYS A 46 19.61 -4.89 2.12
CA LYS A 46 20.87 -5.64 1.98
C LYS A 46 21.96 -5.05 2.89
N GLU A 47 21.96 -3.73 3.10
CA GLU A 47 22.95 -3.01 3.91
C GLU A 47 22.66 -3.06 5.43
N ASN A 48 21.39 -3.16 5.84
CA ASN A 48 21.00 -3.24 7.26
C ASN A 48 21.06 -4.65 7.89
N ARG A 49 21.62 -5.65 7.21
CA ARG A 49 21.70 -7.04 7.74
C ARG A 49 22.70 -7.21 8.90
N ASN A 50 23.63 -6.27 9.09
CA ASN A 50 24.66 -6.35 10.15
C ASN A 50 24.35 -5.55 11.42
N ALA A 51 23.35 -4.67 11.41
CA ALA A 51 22.91 -4.01 12.64
C ALA A 51 21.78 -4.84 13.24
N GLY A 52 22.01 -5.48 14.40
CA GLY A 52 21.03 -6.23 15.19
C GLY A 52 19.84 -5.38 15.68
N ARG A 53 19.13 -4.70 14.77
CA ARG A 53 17.90 -3.96 15.00
C ARG A 53 16.75 -4.96 15.11
N GLY A 54 16.62 -5.46 16.33
CA GLY A 54 15.37 -5.82 16.99
C GLY A 54 14.26 -6.40 16.10
N ARG A 55 14.00 -7.69 16.31
CA ARG A 55 12.78 -8.44 15.97
C ARG A 55 11.43 -7.71 16.18
N VAL A 56 11.42 -6.53 16.82
CA VAL A 56 10.24 -5.72 17.13
C VAL A 56 9.79 -4.86 15.94
N THR A 57 10.69 -4.47 15.02
CA THR A 57 10.33 -3.66 13.84
C THR A 57 9.88 -4.50 12.63
N ALA A 58 9.94 -5.83 12.74
CA ALA A 58 9.42 -6.77 11.74
C ALA A 58 7.90 -6.93 11.79
N MET A 59 7.24 -6.35 12.81
CA MET A 59 5.79 -6.37 12.93
C MET A 59 5.20 -5.18 12.18
N VAL A 60 4.92 -5.40 10.89
CA VAL A 60 4.09 -4.54 10.03
C VAL A 60 4.66 -3.14 9.81
N ASN A 61 5.55 -2.98 8.82
CA ASN A 61 5.84 -1.65 8.28
C ASN A 61 4.54 -1.08 7.66
N PRO A 62 3.90 -0.06 8.27
CA PRO A 62 2.59 0.39 7.85
C PRO A 62 2.61 0.99 6.44
N MET A 63 3.74 1.55 5.99
CA MET A 63 3.91 2.03 4.62
C MET A 63 3.88 0.88 3.62
N SER A 64 4.58 -0.22 3.92
CA SER A 64 4.60 -1.41 3.07
C SER A 64 3.21 -2.01 2.94
N THR A 65 2.42 -2.00 4.01
CA THR A 65 1.05 -2.55 3.98
C THR A 65 0.10 -1.73 3.11
N ILE A 66 0.19 -0.39 3.13
CA ILE A 66 -0.59 0.47 2.21
C ILE A 66 -0.16 0.25 0.76
N SER A 67 1.15 0.27 0.47
CA SER A 67 1.64 0.04 -0.90
C SER A 67 1.23 -1.34 -1.42
N GLN A 68 1.28 -2.38 -0.58
CA GLN A 68 0.85 -3.72 -0.96
C GLN A 68 -0.66 -3.77 -1.24
N SER A 69 -1.47 -3.11 -0.40
CA SER A 69 -2.92 -3.03 -0.59
C SER A 69 -3.29 -2.34 -1.90
N TRP A 70 -2.54 -1.33 -2.33
CA TRP A 70 -2.74 -0.71 -3.64
C TRP A 70 -2.47 -1.68 -4.79
N LEU A 71 -1.37 -2.44 -4.69
CA LEU A 71 -1.03 -3.45 -5.70
C LEU A 71 -2.09 -4.55 -5.76
N ASP A 72 -2.66 -4.95 -4.62
CA ASP A 72 -3.76 -5.91 -4.61
C ASP A 72 -4.99 -5.37 -5.30
N LEU A 73 -5.34 -4.11 -5.02
CA LEU A 73 -6.48 -3.47 -5.67
C LEU A 73 -6.30 -3.44 -7.19
N THR A 74 -5.09 -3.11 -7.64
CA THR A 74 -4.76 -2.95 -9.07
C THR A 74 -4.63 -4.29 -9.78
N PHE A 75 -3.97 -5.29 -9.20
CA PHE A 75 -3.58 -6.53 -9.89
C PHE A 75 -4.30 -7.77 -9.37
N GLY A 76 -4.65 -7.81 -8.09
CA GLY A 76 -5.34 -8.94 -7.46
C GLY A 76 -6.86 -8.86 -7.66
N VAL A 77 -7.45 -7.74 -7.25
CA VAL A 77 -8.87 -7.44 -7.42
C VAL A 77 -9.16 -6.98 -8.85
N LYS A 78 -8.17 -6.35 -9.51
CA LYS A 78 -8.30 -5.77 -10.86
C LYS A 78 -9.45 -4.77 -10.93
N ALA A 79 -9.46 -3.82 -9.98
CA ALA A 79 -10.41 -2.73 -10.01
C ALA A 79 -10.31 -1.96 -11.33
N ASP A 80 -11.43 -1.47 -11.82
CA ASP A 80 -11.50 -0.68 -13.04
C ASP A 80 -10.82 0.68 -12.87
N ALA A 81 -10.53 1.34 -14.00
CA ALA A 81 -9.78 2.60 -14.00
C ALA A 81 -10.50 3.73 -13.26
N GLU A 82 -11.83 3.75 -13.24
CA GLU A 82 -12.61 4.77 -12.54
C GLU A 82 -12.52 4.56 -11.02
N THR A 83 -12.69 3.33 -10.56
CA THR A 83 -12.49 2.94 -9.16
C THR A 83 -11.07 3.21 -8.70
N LEU A 84 -10.06 2.89 -9.52
CA LEU A 84 -8.66 3.19 -9.22
C LEU A 84 -8.41 4.71 -9.14
N ALA A 85 -9.02 5.50 -10.02
CA ALA A 85 -8.90 6.96 -9.99
C ALA A 85 -9.49 7.57 -8.71
N LYS A 86 -10.63 7.05 -8.23
CA LYS A 86 -11.25 7.46 -6.95
C LYS A 86 -10.47 6.96 -5.74
N ALA A 87 -9.89 5.77 -5.80
CA ALA A 87 -9.11 5.20 -4.71
C ALA A 87 -7.72 5.86 -4.57
N ALA A 88 -7.07 6.24 -5.67
CA ALA A 88 -5.74 6.83 -5.69
C ALA A 88 -5.52 7.96 -4.66
N PRO A 89 -6.38 9.01 -4.57
CA PRO A 89 -6.20 10.07 -3.57
C PRO A 89 -6.26 9.53 -2.13
N ILE A 90 -7.16 8.58 -1.83
CA ILE A 90 -7.27 7.95 -0.50
C ILE A 90 -5.95 7.27 -0.12
N TYR A 91 -5.34 6.54 -1.04
CA TYR A 91 -4.04 5.89 -0.82
C TYR A 91 -2.90 6.92 -0.64
N GLN A 92 -2.90 8.00 -1.41
CA GLN A 92 -1.89 9.06 -1.31
C GLN A 92 -1.98 9.80 0.03
N GLU A 93 -3.17 10.22 0.44
CA GLU A 93 -3.40 10.90 1.72
C GLU A 93 -3.00 10.01 2.90
N THR A 94 -3.41 8.74 2.86
CA THR A 94 -3.05 7.76 3.89
C THR A 94 -1.54 7.58 3.98
N ARG A 95 -0.85 7.50 2.83
CA ARG A 95 0.62 7.41 2.77
C ARG A 95 1.29 8.65 3.35
N ALA A 96 0.82 9.84 2.99
CA ALA A 96 1.34 11.10 3.51
C ALA A 96 1.14 11.21 5.04
N ALA A 97 -0.03 10.82 5.54
CA ALA A 97 -0.34 10.78 6.97
C ALA A 97 0.59 9.82 7.72
N LEU A 98 0.79 8.60 7.20
CA LEU A 98 1.72 7.63 7.78
C LEU A 98 3.16 8.14 7.78
N GLN A 99 3.62 8.74 6.68
CA GLN A 99 4.97 9.28 6.58
C GLN A 99 5.20 10.41 7.60
N LYS A 100 4.21 11.29 7.79
CA LYS A 100 4.25 12.35 8.81
C LYS A 100 4.40 11.77 10.22
N GLN A 101 3.62 10.73 10.55
CA GLN A 101 3.69 10.07 11.87
C GLN A 101 4.99 9.32 12.09
N ILE A 102 5.51 8.65 11.05
CA ILE A 102 6.82 7.98 11.12
C ILE A 102 7.93 9.01 11.33
N LYS A 103 7.88 10.17 10.67
CA LYS A 103 8.86 11.24 10.86
C LYS A 103 8.79 11.79 12.28
N ALA A 104 7.60 12.15 12.77
CA ALA A 104 7.41 12.64 14.14
C ALA A 104 7.88 11.64 15.21
N ALA A 105 7.73 10.34 14.95
CA ALA A 105 8.20 9.30 15.86
C ALA A 105 9.71 9.05 15.81
N ARG A 106 10.40 9.41 14.71
CA ARG A 106 11.87 9.41 14.65
C ARG A 106 12.47 10.53 15.49
N GLU A 107 11.72 11.60 15.70
CA GLU A 107 12.10 12.75 16.53
C GLU A 107 11.81 12.52 18.02
N ALA A 108 11.28 11.36 18.42
CA ALA A 108 11.00 11.04 19.82
C ALA A 108 12.27 10.56 20.56
N ASP A 109 12.42 10.98 21.81
CA ASP A 109 13.58 10.69 22.66
C ASP A 109 13.79 9.20 22.94
N THR A 110 12.72 8.41 22.97
CA THR A 110 12.82 6.96 23.22
C THR A 110 12.08 6.12 22.17
N LYS A 111 12.67 4.96 21.86
CA LYS A 111 12.06 3.96 20.96
C LYS A 111 10.70 3.47 21.45
N ARG A 112 10.48 3.43 22.77
CA ARG A 112 9.23 2.98 23.39
C ARG A 112 8.10 3.99 23.16
N GLU A 113 8.39 5.27 23.32
CA GLU A 113 7.43 6.35 23.04
C GLU A 113 7.14 6.49 21.55
N ALA A 114 8.18 6.39 20.71
CA ALA A 114 8.03 6.33 19.26
C ALA A 114 7.06 5.20 18.84
N ALA A 115 7.24 3.99 19.40
CA ALA A 115 6.39 2.84 19.11
C ALA A 115 4.94 3.06 19.58
N LYS A 116 4.72 3.63 20.77
CA LYS A 116 3.37 3.92 21.30
C LYS A 116 2.64 4.96 20.45
N LYS A 117 3.34 6.05 20.08
CA LYS A 117 2.78 7.12 19.23
C LYS A 117 2.44 6.61 17.83
N ILE A 118 3.34 5.87 17.19
CA ILE A 118 3.08 5.24 15.88
C ILE A 118 1.91 4.27 15.98
N GLY A 119 1.89 3.38 16.98
CA GLY A 119 0.86 2.34 17.07
C GLY A 119 -0.56 2.91 17.13
N ALA A 120 -0.78 3.93 17.96
CA ALA A 120 -2.08 4.60 18.06
C ALA A 120 -2.45 5.33 16.76
N ALA A 121 -1.52 6.13 16.23
CA ALA A 121 -1.76 6.91 15.01
C ALA A 121 -2.03 6.02 13.78
N VAL A 122 -1.27 4.93 13.65
CA VAL A 122 -1.47 3.94 12.59
C VAL A 122 -2.87 3.34 12.68
N LYS A 123 -3.33 2.95 13.88
CA LYS A 123 -4.67 2.37 14.04
C LYS A 123 -5.76 3.33 13.56
N GLU A 124 -5.67 4.60 13.92
CA GLU A 124 -6.63 5.62 13.50
C GLU A 124 -6.58 5.88 11.99
N ILE A 125 -5.38 6.03 11.44
CA ILE A 125 -5.19 6.25 9.99
C ILE A 125 -5.77 5.08 9.19
N TYR A 126 -5.53 3.83 9.61
CA TYR A 126 -6.09 2.66 8.96
C TYR A 126 -7.61 2.55 9.09
N ALA A 127 -8.19 3.02 10.20
CA ALA A 127 -9.64 3.06 10.36
C ALA A 127 -10.27 4.03 9.35
N LYS A 128 -9.72 5.25 9.23
CA LYS A 128 -10.15 6.25 8.24
C LYS A 128 -9.96 5.72 6.81
N PHE A 129 -8.79 5.19 6.50
CA PHE A 129 -8.49 4.58 5.20
C PHE A 129 -9.50 3.50 4.81
N ASN A 130 -9.82 2.56 5.71
CA ASN A 130 -10.79 1.51 5.41
C ASN A 130 -12.22 2.06 5.25
N ALA A 131 -12.59 3.10 6.00
CA ALA A 131 -13.89 3.75 5.86
C ALA A 131 -14.00 4.42 4.49
N SER A 132 -13.02 5.25 4.11
CA SER A 132 -13.00 5.92 2.80
C SER A 132 -12.93 4.93 1.64
N LEU A 133 -12.20 3.81 1.78
CA LEU A 133 -12.20 2.78 0.73
C LEU A 133 -13.54 2.10 0.54
N LYS A 134 -14.34 1.91 1.60
CA LYS A 134 -15.68 1.33 1.47
C LYS A 134 -16.66 2.23 0.71
N GLU A 135 -16.40 3.53 0.65
CA GLU A 135 -17.22 4.47 -0.13
C GLU A 135 -16.93 4.38 -1.64
N VAL A 136 -15.76 3.87 -2.01
CA VAL A 136 -15.29 3.81 -3.40
C VAL A 136 -15.35 2.40 -3.97
N LEU A 137 -15.05 1.39 -3.16
CA LEU A 137 -14.99 0.00 -3.56
C LEU A 137 -16.34 -0.69 -3.36
N THR A 138 -16.68 -1.60 -4.26
CA THR A 138 -17.82 -2.50 -4.04
C THR A 138 -17.54 -3.46 -2.88
N GLU A 139 -18.60 -4.03 -2.29
CA GLU A 139 -18.47 -5.02 -1.22
C GLU A 139 -17.62 -6.22 -1.65
N ASP A 140 -17.79 -6.69 -2.89
CA ASP A 140 -17.01 -7.78 -3.47
C ASP A 140 -15.52 -7.43 -3.59
N GLN A 141 -15.20 -6.22 -4.04
CA GLN A 141 -13.83 -5.74 -4.16
C GLN A 141 -13.18 -5.61 -2.77
N MET A 142 -13.92 -5.08 -1.80
CA MET A 142 -13.45 -4.92 -0.42
C MET A 142 -13.21 -6.28 0.26
N THR A 143 -14.08 -7.25 -0.01
CA THR A 143 -13.95 -8.62 0.50
C THR A 143 -12.70 -9.30 -0.07
N LYS A 144 -12.52 -9.28 -1.40
CA LYS A 144 -11.32 -9.82 -2.06
C LYS A 144 -10.03 -9.16 -1.56
N LEU A 145 -10.05 -7.84 -1.37
CA LEU A 145 -8.89 -7.11 -0.85
C LEU A 145 -8.56 -7.53 0.59
N THR A 146 -9.59 -7.79 1.41
CA THR A 146 -9.44 -8.31 2.77
C THR A 146 -8.87 -9.72 2.79
N GLU A 147 -9.35 -10.61 1.91
CA GLU A 147 -8.84 -11.97 1.76
C GLU A 147 -7.35 -11.99 1.36
N LEU A 148 -6.96 -11.16 0.39
CA LEU A 148 -5.57 -11.04 -0.03
C LEU A 148 -4.66 -10.55 1.11
N LYS A 149 -5.15 -9.59 1.91
CA LYS A 149 -4.47 -9.11 3.11
C LYS A 149 -4.30 -10.22 4.15
N GLU A 150 -5.36 -10.99 4.39
CA GLU A 150 -5.35 -12.11 5.33
C GLU A 150 -4.44 -13.25 4.88
N LYS A 151 -4.48 -13.63 3.61
CA LYS A 151 -3.58 -14.62 3.01
C LYS A 151 -2.12 -14.26 3.25
N ARG A 152 -1.72 -13.02 2.95
CA ARG A 152 -0.34 -12.55 3.22
C ARG A 152 0.01 -12.59 4.70
N ARG A 153 -0.93 -12.22 5.57
CA ARG A 153 -0.72 -12.26 7.02
C ARG A 153 -0.44 -13.69 7.48
N THR A 154 -1.19 -14.66 6.95
CA THR A 154 -1.02 -16.09 7.24
C THR A 154 0.32 -16.60 6.71
N GLU A 155 0.64 -16.35 5.44
CA GLU A 155 1.93 -16.75 4.85
C GLU A 155 3.12 -16.16 5.61
N ALA A 156 3.04 -14.88 6.01
CA ALA A 156 4.09 -14.24 6.80
C ALA A 156 4.26 -14.90 8.17
N ARG A 157 3.16 -15.32 8.81
CA ARG A 157 3.21 -16.05 10.08
C ARG A 157 3.82 -17.44 9.90
N GLU A 158 3.51 -18.14 8.82
CA GLU A 158 4.07 -19.46 8.50
C GLU A 158 5.57 -19.40 8.26
N ARG A 159 6.03 -18.49 7.37
CA ARG A 159 7.46 -18.27 7.13
C ARG A 159 8.23 -17.95 8.41
N LEU A 160 7.62 -17.18 9.31
CA LEU A 160 8.22 -16.88 10.61
C LEU A 160 8.30 -18.12 11.51
N ARG A 161 7.26 -18.97 11.53
CA ARG A 161 7.26 -20.24 12.28
C ARG A 161 8.32 -21.20 11.74
N GLU A 162 8.41 -21.33 10.44
CA GLU A 162 9.40 -22.17 9.75
C GLU A 162 10.83 -21.70 10.03
N SER A 163 11.10 -20.40 9.89
CA SER A 163 12.40 -19.81 10.24
C SER A 163 12.79 -20.08 11.70
N ARG A 164 11.84 -20.02 12.63
CA ARG A 164 12.07 -20.35 14.05
C ARG A 164 12.34 -21.84 14.28
N ARG A 165 11.70 -22.74 13.52
CA ARG A 165 11.95 -24.18 13.59
C ARG A 165 13.36 -24.51 13.10
N SER A 166 13.73 -24.03 11.91
CA SER A 166 15.07 -24.20 11.35
C SER A 166 16.18 -23.65 12.26
N GLN A 167 15.98 -22.47 12.88
CA GLN A 167 16.94 -21.94 13.86
C GLN A 167 17.08 -22.80 15.13
N ARG A 168 16.01 -23.49 15.55
CA ARG A 168 16.07 -24.38 16.72
C ARG A 168 16.80 -25.67 16.38
N GLU A 169 16.60 -26.22 15.18
CA GLU A 169 17.30 -27.40 14.69
C GLU A 169 18.80 -27.14 14.52
N GLN A 170 19.20 -26.03 13.90
CA GLN A 170 20.61 -25.66 13.78
C GLN A 170 21.33 -25.46 15.12
N ARG A 171 20.60 -25.09 16.19
CA ARG A 171 21.15 -24.96 17.55
C ARG A 171 21.26 -26.29 18.30
N ARG A 172 20.57 -27.34 17.85
CA ARG A 172 20.64 -28.68 18.45
C ARG A 172 21.79 -29.51 17.87
N HIS A 173 22.29 -29.15 16.69
CA HIS A 173 23.42 -29.80 16.01
C HIS A 173 24.76 -29.08 16.21
N ARG A 174 24.82 -28.08 17.11
CA ARG A 174 26.06 -27.45 17.60
C ARG A 174 26.22 -27.80 19.07
#